data_AF-A0A355VYY2-F1
#
_entry.id   AF-A0A355VYY2-F1
#
_cell.length_a   1.000
_cell.length_b   1.000
_cell.length_c   1.000
_cell.angle_alpha   90.00
_cell.angle_beta   90.00
_cell.angle_gamma   90.00
#
_symmetry.space_group_name_H-M   'P 1'
#
loop_
_entity.id
_entity.type
_entity.pdbx_description
1 polymer ?
#
loop_
_entity_poly.entity_id
_entity_poly.type
_entity_poly.pdbx_seq_one_letter_code
_entity_poly.pdbx_strand_id
1 'polypeptide(L)' 'MPQNSPKDLSLYRPNVGIMLLNKEGKVFVAQRLDSPGPAWQMPQGGIDEGEDY' A
#
# COMPACT_ATOMS: atom_id res chain seq x y z
N MET A 1 -10.34 29.56 3.51
CA MET A 1 -9.18 28.90 4.15
C MET A 1 -9.68 27.57 4.67
N PRO A 2 -9.38 26.41 4.07
CA PRO A 2 -9.81 25.16 4.69
C PRO A 2 -9.01 24.96 5.97
N GLN A 3 -9.73 24.77 7.08
CA GLN A 3 -9.17 24.49 8.40
C GLN A 3 -8.41 23.17 8.40
N ASN A 4 -7.20 23.18 8.97
CA ASN A 4 -6.43 21.99 9.34
C ASN A 4 -7.09 21.27 10.53
N SER A 5 -8.29 20.69 10.36
CA SER A 5 -8.80 19.72 11.32
C SER A 5 -8.04 18.40 11.16
N PRO A 6 -7.65 17.72 12.26
CA PRO A 6 -7.06 16.38 12.17
C PRO A 6 -8.01 15.45 11.41
N LYS A 7 -7.48 14.69 10.45
CA LYS A 7 -8.25 13.65 9.79
C LYS A 7 -8.54 12.55 10.81
N ASP A 8 -9.81 12.21 10.97
CA ASP A 8 -10.20 10.99 11.66
C ASP A 8 -9.74 9.79 10.83
N LEU A 9 -8.77 9.04 11.36
CA LEU A 9 -8.21 7.87 10.68
C LEU A 9 -8.91 6.56 11.08
N SER A 10 -9.85 6.59 12.03
CA SER A 10 -10.53 5.38 12.52
C SER A 10 -11.35 4.65 11.45
N LEU A 11 -11.67 5.34 10.36
CA LEU A 11 -12.39 4.79 9.20
C LEU A 11 -11.49 4.05 8.21
N TYR A 12 -10.16 4.05 8.39
CA TYR A 12 -9.22 3.43 7.47
C TYR A 12 -8.58 2.18 8.09
N ARG A 13 -8.43 1.12 7.28
CA ARG A 13 -7.66 -0.07 7.68
C ARG A 13 -6.15 0.23 7.60
N PRO A 14 -5.36 -0.11 8.64
CA PRO A 14 -3.90 -0.04 8.55
C PRO A 14 -3.36 -0.96 7.45
N ASN A 15 -2.36 -0.50 6.72
CA ASN A 15 -1.73 -1.26 5.63
C ASN A 15 -0.22 -1.07 5.67
N VAL A 16 0.50 -2.06 5.16
CA VAL A 16 1.94 -2.02 4.92
C VAL A 16 2.21 -2.24 3.44
N GLY A 17 3.21 -1.53 2.93
CA GLY A 17 3.71 -1.69 1.57
C GLY A 17 5.22 -1.69 1.58
N ILE A 18 5.83 -2.46 0.67
CA ILE A 18 7.28 -2.50 0.52
C ILE A 18 7.69 -2.10 -0.90
N MET A 19 8.79 -1.37 -0.99
CA MET A 19 9.50 -1.16 -2.24
C MET A 19 10.75 -2.04 -2.23
N LEU A 20 10.77 -3.05 -3.11
CA LEU A 20 11.88 -3.98 -3.23
C LEU A 20 12.69 -3.65 -4.47
N LEU A 21 13.98 -3.33 -4.26
CA LEU A 21 14.93 -3.05 -5.33
C LEU A 21 16.06 -4.09 -5.33
N ASN A 22 16.55 -4.45 -6.52
CA ASN A 22 17.78 -5.24 -6.65
C ASN A 22 19.02 -4.34 -6.80
N LYS A 23 20.22 -4.94 -6.81
CA LYS A 23 21.50 -4.20 -6.94
C LYS A 23 21.68 -3.47 -8.29
N GLU A 24 20.88 -3.81 -9.29
CA GLU A 24 20.86 -3.13 -10.59
C GLU A 24 19.87 -1.95 -10.62
N GLY A 25 19.19 -1.65 -9.51
CA GLY A 25 18.20 -0.58 -9.42
C GLY A 25 16.84 -0.93 -10.03
N LYS A 26 16.57 -2.22 -10.31
CA LYS A 26 15.25 -2.67 -10.78
C LYS A 26 14.29 -2.83 -9.61
N VAL A 27 13.02 -2.47 -9.82
CA VAL A 27 11.95 -2.55 -8.82
C VAL A 27 11.07 -3.77 -9.07
N PHE A 28 10.70 -4.47 -8.01
CA PHE A 28 9.72 -5.56 -8.08
C PHE A 28 8.28 -5.03 -8.01
N VAL A 29 7.51 -5.31 -9.07
CA VAL A 29 6.07 -5.01 -9.18
C VAL A 29 5.35 -6.21 -9.78
N ALA A 30 4.06 -6.34 -9.49
CA ALA A 30 3.21 -7.40 -10.05
C ALA A 30 1.91 -6.80 -10.62
N GLN A 31 1.41 -7.40 -11.71
CA GLN A 31 0.10 -7.06 -12.26
C GLN A 31 -0.98 -7.87 -11.54
N ARG A 32 -2.06 -7.20 -11.17
CA ARG A 32 -3.25 -7.87 -10.62
C ARG A 32 -3.89 -8.79 -11.64
N LEU A 33 -4.19 -10.01 -11.22
CA LEU A 33 -4.90 -11.01 -12.03
C LEU A 33 -6.37 -10.65 -12.25
N ASP A 34 -6.98 -9.99 -11.26
CA ASP A 34 -8.42 -9.72 -11.17
C ASP A 34 -8.81 -8.32 -11.64
N SER A 35 -7.90 -7.60 -12.30
CA SER A 35 -8.16 -6.25 -12.79
C SER A 35 -8.61 -6.25 -14.25
N PRO A 36 -9.68 -5.51 -14.61
CA PRO A 36 -10.16 -5.41 -16.00
C PRO A 36 -9.19 -4.67 -16.93
N GLY A 37 -8.16 -4.02 -16.39
CA GLY A 37 -7.08 -3.40 -17.14
C GLY A 37 -5.73 -3.50 -16.42
N PRO A 38 -4.64 -3.00 -17.01
CA PRO A 38 -3.30 -3.05 -16.40
C PRO A 38 -3.28 -2.36 -15.04
N ALA A 39 -3.10 -3.15 -13.98
CA ALA A 39 -2.98 -2.67 -12.60
C ALA A 39 -1.70 -3.24 -11.99
N TRP A 40 -0.59 -2.53 -12.22
CA TRP A 40 0.71 -2.85 -11.65
C TRP A 40 0.83 -2.25 -10.27
N GLN A 41 1.25 -3.05 -9.30
CA GLN A 41 1.42 -2.64 -7.91
C GLN A 41 2.72 -3.20 -7.33
N MET A 42 3.29 -2.47 -6.38
CA MET A 42 4.28 -3.02 -5.45
C MET A 42 3.60 -4.01 -4.48
N PRO A 43 4.36 -4.91 -3.84
CA PRO A 43 3.80 -5.77 -2.79
C PRO A 43 3.26 -4.91 -1.63
N GLN A 44 2.03 -5.21 -1.24
CA GLN A 44 1.33 -4.57 -0.12
C GLN A 44 0.35 -5.54 0.51
N GLY A 45 -0.06 -5.23 1.72
CA GLY A 45 -1.09 -5.96 2.45
C GLY A 45 -1.69 -5.10 3.55
N GLY A 46 -2.94 -5.39 3.91
CA GLY A 46 -3.50 -4.81 5.11
C GLY A 46 -2.99 -5.55 6.34
N ILE A 47 -2.94 -4.81 7.44
CA ILE A 47 -2.55 -5.33 8.74
C ILE A 47 -3.82 -5.80 9.44
N ASP A 48 -3.75 -6.99 10.02
CA ASP A 48 -4.83 -7.60 10.80
C ASP A 48 -4.72 -7.25 12.28
N GLU A 49 -5.82 -7.44 13.02
CA GLU A 49 -5.86 -7.11 14.43
C GLU A 49 -4.87 -7.96 15.23
N GLY A 50 -4.01 -7.29 16.02
CA GLY A 50 -2.99 -7.94 16.84
C GLY A 50 -1.67 -8.24 16.12
N GLU A 51 -1.54 -7.89 14.84
CA GLU A 51 -0.24 -7.91 14.16
C GLU A 51 0.60 -6.69 14.55
N ASP A 52 1.92 -6.89 14.67
CA ASP A 52 2.87 -5.81 14.93
C ASP A 52 3.22 -5.09 13.60
N TYR A 53 3.27 -3.75 13.64
CA TYR A 53 3.57 -2.90 12.49
C TYR A 53 4.32 -1.61 12.83
#